data_AF-A0A4Q3VN22-F1
#
_entry.id   AF-A0A4Q3VN22-F1
#
_cell.length_a   1.000
_cell.length_b   1.000
_cell.length_c   1.000
_cell.angle_alpha   90.00
_cell.angle_beta   90.00
_cell.angle_gamma   90.00
#
_symmetry.space_group_name_H-M   'P 1'
#
loop_
_entity.id
_entity.type
_entity.pdbx_description
1 polymer ?
#
loop_
_entity_poly.entity_id
_entity_poly.type
_entity_poly.pdbx_seq_one_letter_code
_entity_poly.pdbx_strand_id
1 'polypeptide(L)'
;MKHSTIARGTRILFTGLLLLAIQTFLFAQDKAIEVNEAQIGNWFERNWKWVVGGVVLLLLIVLFSGGSSSKRKTTTVVRKDDLGNVKSVTTTEVSD
;
A
#
# COMPACT_ATOMS: atom_id res chain seq x y z
N MET A 1 -25.65 -28.13 7.63
CA MET A 1 -24.56 -29.10 7.39
C MET A 1 -23.30 -28.52 6.73
N LYS A 2 -23.35 -27.40 5.97
CA LYS A 2 -22.16 -26.83 5.28
C LYS A 2 -21.10 -26.17 6.19
N HIS A 3 -21.48 -25.62 7.35
CA HIS A 3 -20.53 -24.98 8.28
C HIS A 3 -19.54 -25.95 8.95
N SER A 4 -19.94 -27.21 9.18
CA SER A 4 -19.12 -28.23 9.85
C SER A 4 -17.97 -28.71 8.96
N THR A 5 -18.19 -28.83 7.66
CA THR A 5 -17.16 -29.21 6.68
C THR A 5 -16.14 -28.10 6.44
N ILE A 6 -16.58 -26.83 6.43
CA ILE A 6 -15.68 -25.67 6.33
C ILE A 6 -14.79 -25.57 7.57
N ALA A 7 -15.36 -25.68 8.77
CA ALA A 7 -14.59 -25.65 10.02
C ALA A 7 -13.56 -26.80 10.13
N ARG A 8 -13.89 -27.99 9.61
CA ARG A 8 -12.95 -29.12 9.52
C ARG A 8 -11.84 -28.86 8.50
N GLY A 9 -12.18 -28.30 7.34
CA GLY A 9 -11.20 -27.92 6.31
C GLY A 9 -10.21 -26.86 6.82
N THR A 10 -10.71 -25.80 7.48
CA THR A 10 -9.87 -24.75 8.07
C THR A 10 -8.93 -25.31 9.13
N ARG A 11 -9.38 -26.25 9.97
CA ARG A 11 -8.52 -26.91 10.97
C ARG A 11 -7.41 -27.74 10.32
N ILE A 12 -7.72 -28.49 9.26
CA ILE A 12 -6.71 -29.28 8.54
C ILE A 12 -5.67 -28.37 7.89
N LEU A 13 -6.11 -27.29 7.24
CA LEU A 13 -5.22 -26.30 6.64
C LEU A 13 -4.34 -25.62 7.69
N PHE A 14 -4.92 -25.26 8.83
CA PHE A 14 -4.17 -24.65 9.93
C PHE A 14 -3.14 -25.60 10.51
N THR A 15 -3.50 -26.86 10.79
CA THR A 15 -2.57 -27.87 11.27
C THR A 15 -1.46 -28.17 10.25
N GLY A 16 -1.79 -28.22 8.96
CA GLY A 16 -0.82 -28.38 7.89
C GLY A 16 0.18 -27.21 7.81
N LEU A 17 -0.32 -25.98 7.93
CA LEU A 17 0.52 -24.78 7.98
C LEU A 17 1.43 -24.78 9.22
N LEU A 18 0.91 -25.22 10.36
CA LEU A 18 1.66 -25.28 11.62
C LEU A 18 2.77 -26.33 11.58
N LEU A 19 2.50 -27.48 10.95
CA LEU A 19 3.51 -28.51 10.69
C LEU A 19 4.62 -28.01 9.76
N LEU A 20 4.26 -27.30 8.69
CA LEU A 20 5.25 -26.67 7.79
C LEU A 20 6.12 -25.64 8.53
N ALA A 21 5.50 -24.81 9.40
CA ALA A 21 6.23 -23.84 10.21
C ALA A 21 7.22 -24.53 11.18
N ILE A 22 6.81 -25.61 11.84
CA ILE A 22 7.69 -26.40 12.72
C ILE A 22 8.86 -27.00 11.92
N GLN A 23 8.61 -27.56 10.74
CA GLN A 23 9.67 -28.09 9.88
C GLN A 23 10.68 -26.98 9.53
N THR A 24 10.22 -25.81 9.09
CA THR A 24 11.12 -24.69 8.78
C THR A 24 11.93 -24.22 10.00
N PHE A 25 11.33 -24.25 11.19
CA PHE A 25 11.99 -23.88 12.44
C PHE A 25 13.04 -24.91 12.89
N LEU A 26 12.79 -26.21 12.68
CA LEU A 26 13.77 -27.26 12.97
C LEU A 26 14.95 -27.22 11.97
N PHE A 27 14.67 -27.08 10.67
CA PHE A 27 15.71 -26.91 9.64
C PHE A 27 16.56 -25.65 9.85
N ALA A 28 16.00 -24.60 10.45
CA ALA A 28 16.72 -23.37 10.80
C ALA A 28 17.54 -23.46 12.11
N GLN A 29 17.30 -24.47 12.96
CA GLN A 29 18.07 -24.69 14.20
C GLN A 29 19.22 -25.66 14.01
N ASP A 30 19.01 -26.75 13.26
CA ASP A 30 20.07 -27.74 12.97
C ASP A 30 21.17 -27.17 12.07
N LYS A 31 20.83 -26.11 11.32
CA LYS A 31 21.80 -25.24 10.69
C LYS A 31 21.82 -23.98 11.52
N ALA A 32 22.74 -23.89 12.50
CA ALA A 32 23.21 -22.59 12.93
C ALA A 32 23.40 -21.78 11.64
N ILE A 33 22.55 -20.77 11.43
CA ILE A 33 22.60 -19.95 10.23
C ILE A 33 23.90 -19.19 10.38
N GLU A 34 25.01 -19.81 9.94
CA GLU A 34 26.23 -19.11 9.60
C GLU A 34 25.78 -18.18 8.48
N VAL A 35 25.44 -16.96 8.89
CA VAL A 35 25.18 -15.86 8.00
C VAL A 35 26.47 -15.72 7.21
N ASN A 36 26.50 -16.34 6.04
CA ASN A 36 27.65 -16.29 5.17
C ASN A 36 27.70 -14.87 4.63
N GLU A 37 28.42 -14.01 5.33
CA GLU A 37 28.54 -12.58 5.01
C GLU A 37 28.98 -12.38 3.56
N ALA A 38 29.75 -13.31 2.98
CA ALA A 38 30.14 -13.27 1.58
C ALA A 38 28.96 -13.52 0.62
N GLN A 39 27.98 -14.35 0.97
CA GLN A 39 26.77 -14.52 0.16
C GLN A 39 25.87 -13.29 0.21
N ILE A 40 25.74 -12.66 1.39
CA ILE A 40 24.96 -11.42 1.54
C ILE A 40 25.66 -10.28 0.81
N GLY A 41 26.98 -10.15 0.96
CA GLY A 41 27.80 -9.16 0.24
C GLY A 41 27.64 -9.30 -1.27
N ASN A 42 27.79 -10.51 -1.82
CA ASN A 42 27.63 -10.75 -3.25
C ASN A 42 26.19 -10.48 -3.75
N TRP A 43 25.16 -10.83 -2.97
CA TRP A 43 23.79 -10.48 -3.32
C TRP A 43 23.58 -8.96 -3.28
N PHE A 44 24.09 -8.28 -2.26
CA PHE A 44 23.95 -6.84 -2.12
C PHE A 44 24.71 -6.11 -3.24
N GLU A 45 25.97 -6.44 -3.50
CA GLU A 45 26.77 -5.88 -4.59
C GLU A 45 26.12 -6.06 -5.97
N ARG A 46 25.51 -7.23 -6.22
CA ARG A 46 24.81 -7.49 -7.48
C ARG A 46 23.50 -6.70 -7.60
N ASN A 47 22.79 -6.51 -6.50
CA ASN A 47 21.43 -5.96 -6.53
C ASN A 47 21.32 -4.48 -6.14
N TRP A 48 22.31 -3.88 -5.48
CA TRP A 48 22.22 -2.49 -4.99
C TRP A 48 21.94 -1.48 -6.11
N LYS A 49 22.45 -1.75 -7.33
CA LYS A 49 22.22 -0.92 -8.51
C LYS A 49 20.74 -0.79 -8.85
N TRP A 50 19.96 -1.86 -8.69
CA TRP A 50 18.51 -1.85 -8.94
C TRP A 50 17.77 -1.04 -7.87
N VAL A 51 18.20 -1.17 -6.61
CA VAL A 51 17.65 -0.38 -5.50
C VAL A 51 17.88 1.11 -5.77
N VAL A 52 19.11 1.50 -6.14
CA VAL A 52 19.42 2.90 -6.46
C VAL A 52 18.71 3.38 -7.71
N GLY A 53 18.62 2.55 -8.76
CA GLY A 53 17.84 2.87 -9.95
C GLY A 53 16.37 3.16 -9.61
N GLY A 54 15.75 2.34 -8.75
CA GLY A 54 14.39 2.53 -8.29
C GLY A 54 14.19 3.81 -7.48
N VAL A 55 15.11 4.12 -6.57
CA VAL A 55 15.06 5.36 -5.76
C VAL A 55 15.22 6.59 -6.65
N VAL A 56 16.18 6.59 -7.57
CA VAL A 56 16.38 7.70 -8.51
C VAL A 56 15.16 7.88 -9.39
N LEU A 57 14.59 6.80 -9.93
CA LEU A 57 13.37 6.86 -10.73
C LEU A 57 12.19 7.46 -9.94
N LEU A 58 12.00 7.04 -8.69
CA LEU A 58 10.95 7.57 -7.84
C LEU A 58 11.15 9.06 -7.54
N LEU A 59 12.39 9.48 -7.31
CA LEU A 59 12.74 10.88 -7.12
C LEU A 59 12.44 11.70 -8.38
N LEU A 60 12.76 11.19 -9.57
CA LEU A 60 12.39 11.84 -10.84
C LEU A 60 10.87 11.93 -10.98
N ILE A 61 10.13 10.87 -10.65
CA ILE A 61 8.66 10.91 -10.66
C ILE A 61 8.15 12.01 -9.74
N VAL A 62 8.64 12.12 -8.51
CA VAL A 62 8.21 13.18 -7.58
C VAL A 62 8.54 14.57 -8.14
N LEU A 63 9.77 14.78 -8.63
CA LEU A 63 10.21 16.06 -9.17
C LEU A 63 9.42 16.49 -10.41
N PHE A 64 9.06 15.54 -11.28
CA PHE A 64 8.33 15.81 -12.52
C PHE A 64 6.81 15.60 -12.39
N SER A 65 6.32 15.08 -11.25
CA SER A 65 4.88 14.96 -10.95
C SER A 65 4.22 16.30 -10.63
N GLY A 66 4.95 17.41 -10.74
CA GLY A 66 4.49 18.79 -10.60
C GLY A 66 3.49 19.20 -11.68
N GLY A 67 2.36 18.52 -11.75
CA GLY A 67 1.12 19.03 -12.31
C GLY A 67 0.35 19.73 -11.21
N SER A 68 0.17 21.05 -11.38
CA SER A 68 -0.65 21.94 -10.56
C SER A 68 -1.89 21.23 -10.00
N SER A 69 -1.85 20.85 -8.72
CA SER A 69 -3.06 20.60 -7.95
C SER A 69 -3.65 21.96 -7.58
N SER A 70 -4.11 22.71 -8.59
CA SER A 70 -5.01 23.83 -8.35
C SER A 70 -6.29 23.21 -7.81
N LYS A 71 -6.45 23.26 -6.49
CA LYS A 71 -7.69 22.86 -5.82
C LYS A 71 -8.76 23.85 -6.26
N ARG A 72 -9.50 23.53 -7.33
CA ARG A 72 -10.69 24.33 -7.68
C ARG A 72 -11.72 24.17 -6.57
N LYS A 73 -12.05 25.28 -5.91
CA LYS A 73 -13.21 25.36 -5.02
C LYS A 73 -14.36 26.00 -5.78
N THR A 74 -15.39 25.21 -6.06
CA THR A 74 -16.66 25.72 -6.55
C THR A 74 -17.49 26.17 -5.35
N THR A 75 -17.76 27.47 -5.24
CA THR A 75 -18.68 28.01 -4.23
C THR A 75 -19.98 28.42 -4.90
N THR A 76 -21.09 27.81 -4.50
CA THR A 76 -22.43 28.19 -4.95
C THR A 76 -23.13 28.94 -3.83
N VAL A 77 -23.45 30.22 -4.07
CA VAL A 77 -24.22 31.06 -3.16
C VAL A 77 -25.66 31.13 -3.66
N VAL A 78 -26.60 30.65 -2.86
CA VAL A 78 -28.04 30.73 -3.12
C VAL A 78 -28.62 31.84 -2.24
N ARG A 79 -29.07 32.94 -2.84
CA ARG A 79 -29.82 33.99 -2.15
C ARG A 79 -31.31 33.66 -2.21
N LYS A 80 -31.93 33.56 -1.04
CA LYS A 80 -33.38 33.39 -0.88
C LYS A 80 -34.04 34.68 -0.40
N ASP A 81 -35.32 34.86 -0.71
CA ASP A 81 -36.14 35.96 -0.18
C ASP A 81 -36.72 35.61 1.21
N ASP A 82 -37.37 36.58 1.85
CA ASP A 82 -37.94 36.43 3.20
C ASP A 82 -39.11 35.42 3.25
N LEU A 83 -39.58 34.96 2.09
CA LEU A 83 -40.62 33.93 1.93
C LEU A 83 -40.00 32.55 1.60
N GLY A 84 -38.67 32.46 1.54
CA GLY A 84 -37.92 31.21 1.32
C GLY A 84 -37.75 30.81 -0.15
N ASN A 85 -38.23 31.61 -1.11
CA ASN A 85 -38.07 31.35 -2.53
C ASN A 85 -36.66 31.74 -3.00
N VAL A 86 -36.14 31.03 -4.00
CA VAL A 86 -34.81 31.31 -4.56
C VAL A 86 -34.88 32.56 -5.43
N LYS A 87 -34.15 33.59 -5.04
CA LYS A 87 -34.10 34.89 -5.74
C LYS A 87 -32.91 34.99 -6.70
N SER A 88 -31.77 34.39 -6.35
CA SER A 88 -30.57 34.41 -7.19
C SER A 88 -29.61 33.28 -6.83
N VAL A 89 -29.03 32.64 -7.84
CA VAL A 89 -27.94 31.67 -7.69
C VAL A 89 -26.70 32.27 -8.33
N THR A 90 -25.62 32.39 -7.55
CA THR A 90 -24.31 32.82 -8.07
C THR A 90 -23.30 31.72 -7.80
N THR A 91 -22.73 31.17 -8.86
CA THR A 91 -21.63 30.20 -8.77
C THR A 91 -20.34 30.92 -9.10
N THR A 92 -19.40 30.93 -8.16
CA THR A 92 -18.05 31.45 -8.38
C THR A 92 -17.07 30.29 -8.30
N GLU A 93 -16.31 30.09 -9.36
CA GLU A 93 -15.12 29.24 -9.32
C GLU A 93 -13.99 30.05 -8.68
N VAL A 94 -13.51 29.59 -7.53
CA VAL A 94 -12.31 30.14 -6.89
C VAL A 94 -11.19 29.15 -7.14
N SER A 95 -10.18 29.59 -7.88
CA SER A 95 -8.92 28.88 -7.99
C SER A 95 -8.02 29.43 -6.87
N ASP A 96 -7.57 28.56 -5.96
CA ASP A 96 -6.49 28.89 -5.01
C ASP A 96 -5.16 29.04 -5.76
#